data_AF-A0A956WD84-F1
#
_entry.id   AF-A0A956WD84-F1
#
_cell.length_a   1.000
_cell.length_b   1.000
_cell.length_c   1.000
_cell.angle_alpha   90.00
_cell.angle_beta   90.00
_cell.angle_gamma   90.00
#
_symmetry.space_group_name_H-M   'P 1'
#
loop_
_entity.id
_entity.type
_entity.pdbx_description
1 polymer ?
#
loop_
_entity_poly.entity_id
_entity_poly.type
_entity_poly.pdbx_seq_one_letter_code
_entity_poly.pdbx_strand_id
1 'polypeptide(L)'
;MAKTLLETFPSIVAAGKRQAQQILEQLEGRQRVTLQTRELVIPSKDSAQADLLRRRGEPSDNGNAENRLIYGDNLLAIAALLSGNEEVESLRGKLDLVYIDPPFDSKADYRTRVTLPGTTINQLPTVLEQFAYSDTWAEGTASYLAMITPRLVLAKELLSEQGSIYVHLDWHVAHYVKILLDEIFGKEQFRSEIIWRNHSAHNRVNHYGNIHQTIFFYTKTDDYIWHSPKQPYTDEEIARDFKKDDAGRLFATSNLVVNKPGTKYEWNGITLRSNKWWGISQERMQRMHDEGRLYYADSGVPYEKRYLDEVGGKNCQDLWIYPLDREVPYKLSTEDLQYSTQKPESLVERIIGASTNEDSIVADFFVGSGTTAAVAERLGRRWIVSDLGKPAAMMTRKRLIDQNASPFLYQAIGDYQVEQARSSLGGSYRVGELAKVVLKLYGALPLPPEDNPNNNLGRVAAGSAKTLVLVDSP
;
A
#
# COMPACT_ATOMS: atom_id res chain seq x y z
N MET A 1 6.33 40.18 -2.41
CA MET A 1 5.39 39.10 -2.77
C MET A 1 5.94 37.80 -2.25
N ALA A 2 5.11 36.91 -1.70
CA ALA A 2 5.54 35.55 -1.38
C ALA A 2 5.91 34.83 -2.69
N LYS A 3 6.98 34.03 -2.68
CA LYS A 3 7.38 33.25 -3.86
C LYS A 3 6.31 32.22 -4.18
N THR A 4 6.04 32.01 -5.47
CA THR A 4 5.09 31.00 -5.94
C THR A 4 5.66 29.59 -5.76
N LEU A 5 4.79 28.57 -5.75
CA LEU A 5 5.24 27.17 -5.67
C LEU A 5 6.17 26.80 -6.82
N LEU A 6 5.93 27.30 -8.03
CA LEU A 6 6.79 27.04 -9.19
C LEU A 6 8.21 27.60 -9.00
N GLU A 7 8.34 28.77 -8.39
CA GLU A 7 9.63 29.39 -8.09
C GLU A 7 10.37 28.68 -6.94
N THR A 8 9.63 28.13 -5.97
CA THR A 8 10.22 27.42 -4.82
C THR A 8 10.46 25.94 -5.07
N PHE A 9 9.75 25.32 -6.02
CA PHE A 9 9.78 23.88 -6.29
C PHE A 9 11.21 23.33 -6.47
N PRO A 10 12.09 23.92 -7.31
CA PRO A 10 13.46 23.40 -7.45
C PRO A 10 14.25 23.45 -6.13
N SER A 11 14.03 24.48 -5.31
CA SER A 11 14.72 24.61 -4.02
C SER A 11 14.22 23.61 -2.99
N ILE A 12 12.92 23.28 -3.00
CA ILE A 12 12.32 22.26 -2.15
C ILE A 12 12.89 20.88 -2.51
N VAL A 13 12.92 20.56 -3.80
CA VAL A 13 13.49 19.30 -4.30
C VAL A 13 14.97 19.19 -3.92
N ALA A 14 15.75 20.23 -4.16
CA ALA A 14 17.18 20.24 -3.83
C ALA A 14 17.42 20.14 -2.31
N ALA A 15 16.58 20.75 -1.47
CA ALA A 15 16.65 20.61 -0.03
C ALA A 15 16.33 19.17 0.43
N GLY A 16 15.26 18.57 -0.10
CA GLY A 16 14.89 17.19 0.22
C GLY A 16 15.93 16.17 -0.23
N LYS A 17 16.52 16.34 -1.44
CA LYS A 17 17.64 15.51 -1.91
C LYS A 17 18.87 15.65 -1.02
N ARG A 18 19.23 16.87 -0.60
CA ARG A 18 20.34 17.11 0.35
C ARG A 18 20.08 16.45 1.70
N GLN A 19 18.85 16.53 2.21
CA GLN A 19 18.48 15.87 3.46
C GLN A 19 18.62 14.34 3.36
N ALA A 20 18.14 13.73 2.26
CA ALA A 20 18.31 12.30 2.03
C ALA A 20 19.80 11.91 1.95
N GLN A 21 20.61 12.70 1.24
CA GLN A 21 22.04 12.49 1.14
C GLN A 21 22.74 12.57 2.51
N GLN A 22 22.41 13.56 3.33
CA GLN A 22 22.92 13.68 4.70
C GLN A 22 22.54 12.47 5.55
N ILE A 23 21.31 11.97 5.42
CA ILE A 23 20.88 10.76 6.10
C ILE A 23 21.75 9.57 5.65
N LEU A 24 21.92 9.36 4.35
CA LEU A 24 22.74 8.27 3.79
C LEU A 24 24.19 8.33 4.30
N GLU A 25 24.81 9.51 4.32
CA GLU A 25 26.17 9.73 4.85
C GLU A 25 26.25 9.41 6.35
N GLN A 26 25.22 9.76 7.12
CA GLN A 26 25.15 9.44 8.55
C GLN A 26 25.01 7.94 8.82
N LEU A 27 24.42 7.16 7.90
CA LEU A 27 24.30 5.69 8.07
C LEU A 27 25.66 4.99 8.08
N GLU A 28 26.68 5.58 7.44
CA GLU A 28 28.06 5.08 7.41
C GLU A 28 28.85 5.49 8.67
N GLY A 29 28.30 6.38 9.49
CA GLY A 29 28.91 6.90 10.72
C GLY A 29 28.66 6.06 11.97
N ARG A 30 29.31 6.45 13.08
CA ARG A 30 29.18 5.79 14.40
C ARG A 30 27.83 6.01 15.09
N GLN A 31 27.05 7.02 14.68
CA GLN A 31 25.74 7.37 15.27
C GLN A 31 24.58 6.97 14.35
N ARG A 32 24.52 5.68 13.97
CA ARG A 32 23.45 5.17 13.10
C ARG A 32 22.11 5.10 13.83
N VAL A 33 21.04 5.47 13.13
CA VAL A 33 19.66 5.26 13.60
C VAL A 33 19.38 3.76 13.58
N THR A 34 18.94 3.20 14.69
CA THR A 34 18.66 1.77 14.83
C THR A 34 17.19 1.51 15.15
N LEU A 35 16.68 0.38 14.64
CA LEU A 35 15.38 -0.15 15.04
C LEU A 35 15.53 -0.89 16.36
N GLN A 36 14.67 -0.56 17.33
CA GLN A 36 14.56 -1.30 18.58
C GLN A 36 13.37 -2.24 18.47
N THR A 37 13.64 -3.55 18.55
CA THR A 37 12.57 -4.55 18.66
C THR A 37 11.91 -4.41 20.03
N ARG A 38 10.63 -4.02 20.02
CA ARG A 38 9.83 -3.89 21.24
C ARG A 38 9.20 -5.22 21.62
N GLU A 39 8.76 -5.97 20.62
CA GLU A 39 8.02 -7.20 20.82
C GLU A 39 8.15 -8.12 19.59
N LEU A 40 8.28 -9.42 19.82
CA LEU A 40 7.98 -10.44 18.82
C LEU A 40 6.49 -10.80 18.96
N VAL A 41 5.69 -10.43 17.96
CA VAL A 41 4.27 -10.75 17.95
C VAL A 41 4.10 -12.16 17.41
N ILE A 42 3.53 -13.05 18.21
CA ILE A 42 3.15 -14.41 17.81
C ILE A 42 1.62 -14.44 17.73
N PRO A 43 1.03 -14.35 16.53
CA PRO A 43 -0.42 -14.44 16.37
C PRO A 43 -0.94 -15.77 16.92
N SER A 44 -1.77 -15.69 17.95
CA SER A 44 -2.50 -16.83 18.50
C SER A 44 -3.91 -16.38 18.86
N LYS A 45 -4.90 -17.09 18.34
CA LYS A 45 -6.28 -17.02 18.83
C LYS A 45 -6.36 -17.91 20.05
N ASP A 46 -5.82 -17.47 21.17
CA ASP A 46 -5.95 -18.19 22.44
C ASP A 46 -7.44 -18.32 22.76
N SER A 47 -7.99 -19.51 22.52
CA SER A 47 -9.40 -19.83 22.76
C SER A 47 -9.59 -20.73 24.00
N ALA A 48 -8.51 -21.21 24.61
CA ALA A 48 -8.53 -21.95 25.87
C ALA A 48 -7.25 -21.78 26.70
N GLN A 49 -7.39 -21.77 28.04
CA GLN A 49 -6.27 -21.78 29.01
C GLN A 49 -5.30 -22.97 28.81
N ALA A 50 -5.74 -24.04 28.14
CA ALA A 50 -4.92 -25.22 27.87
C ALA A 50 -3.88 -25.03 26.73
N ASP A 51 -4.12 -24.11 25.79
CA ASP A 51 -3.18 -23.84 24.68
C ASP A 51 -1.94 -23.07 25.15
N LEU A 52 -2.10 -22.20 26.16
CA LEU A 52 -1.02 -21.49 26.84
C LEU A 52 0.04 -22.44 27.45
N LEU A 53 -0.37 -23.63 27.89
CA LEU A 53 0.51 -24.63 28.51
C LEU A 53 1.16 -25.59 27.50
N ARG A 54 0.48 -25.89 26.38
CA ARG A 54 1.01 -26.79 25.35
C ARG A 54 2.16 -26.20 24.54
N ARG A 55 2.17 -24.89 24.31
CA ARG A 55 3.21 -24.23 23.49
C ARG A 55 4.47 -23.80 24.22
N ARG A 56 4.53 -23.93 25.55
CA ARG A 56 5.75 -23.62 26.32
C ARG A 56 6.93 -24.58 26.04
N GLY A 57 6.70 -25.64 25.25
CA GLY A 57 7.66 -26.70 24.98
C GLY A 57 8.00 -26.96 23.50
N GLU A 58 7.44 -26.23 22.54
CA GLU A 58 7.87 -26.32 21.14
C GLU A 58 8.55 -25.01 20.71
N PRO A 59 9.86 -25.02 20.41
CA PRO A 59 10.49 -23.88 19.78
C PRO A 59 9.94 -23.80 18.34
N SER A 60 8.92 -22.97 18.12
CA SER A 60 8.70 -22.44 16.78
C SER A 60 10.00 -21.73 16.41
N ASP A 61 10.60 -22.15 15.30
CA ASP A 61 11.88 -21.67 14.78
C ASP A 61 12.09 -20.17 15.08
N ASN A 62 12.83 -19.87 16.15
CA ASN A 62 13.13 -18.50 16.62
C ASN A 62 14.15 -17.81 15.68
N GLY A 63 14.20 -18.24 14.41
CA GLY A 63 15.31 -18.00 13.50
C GLY A 63 15.09 -16.95 12.42
N ASN A 64 13.85 -16.54 12.09
CA ASN A 64 13.68 -15.52 11.05
C ASN A 64 12.28 -14.86 11.03
N ALA A 65 11.93 -14.06 12.03
CA ALA A 65 10.79 -13.16 11.90
C ALA A 65 11.16 -12.02 10.91
N GLU A 66 11.00 -12.29 9.61
CA GLU A 66 11.41 -11.38 8.54
C GLU A 66 10.44 -10.19 8.36
N ASN A 67 9.18 -10.38 8.78
CA ASN A 67 8.13 -9.37 8.69
C ASN A 67 8.22 -8.34 9.82
N ARG A 68 7.99 -7.06 9.49
CA ARG A 68 8.26 -5.94 10.41
C ARG A 68 7.14 -4.90 10.39
N LEU A 69 6.62 -4.58 11.57
CA LEU A 69 5.74 -3.45 11.82
C LEU A 69 6.51 -2.41 12.65
N ILE A 70 6.80 -1.25 12.05
CA ILE A 70 7.62 -0.20 12.65
C ILE A 70 6.76 0.99 13.06
N TYR A 71 6.73 1.29 14.34
CA TYR A 71 6.12 2.51 14.87
C TYR A 71 7.15 3.65 14.93
N GLY A 72 6.86 4.77 14.27
CA GLY A 72 7.69 5.97 14.33
C GLY A 72 7.68 6.80 13.05
N ASP A 73 8.53 7.81 12.99
CA ASP A 73 8.69 8.59 11.76
C ASP A 73 9.23 7.69 10.65
N ASN A 74 8.50 7.63 9.54
CA ASN A 74 8.80 6.77 8.42
C ASN A 74 10.10 7.14 7.68
N LEU A 75 10.55 8.40 7.70
CA LEU A 75 11.85 8.77 7.15
C LEU A 75 12.98 8.10 7.95
N LEU A 76 12.85 8.06 9.27
CA LEU A 76 13.80 7.39 10.15
C LEU A 76 13.69 5.87 10.06
N ALA A 77 12.48 5.34 9.85
CA ALA A 77 12.28 3.91 9.60
C ALA A 77 13.02 3.47 8.34
N ILE A 78 12.84 4.19 7.23
CA ILE A 78 13.55 3.93 5.97
C ILE A 78 15.08 4.03 6.20
N ALA A 79 15.54 5.07 6.90
CA ALA A 79 16.96 5.24 7.21
C ALA A 79 17.54 4.07 8.02
N ALA A 80 16.81 3.58 9.02
CA ALA A 80 17.25 2.45 9.84
C ALA A 80 17.26 1.13 9.05
N LEU A 81 16.29 0.91 8.14
CA LEU A 81 16.27 -0.23 7.22
C LEU A 81 17.43 -0.21 6.23
N LEU A 82 17.82 0.98 5.76
CA LEU A 82 19.00 1.16 4.92
C LEU A 82 20.31 0.91 5.67
N SER A 83 20.39 1.28 6.96
CA SER A 83 21.60 1.08 7.76
C SER A 83 21.81 -0.39 8.15
N GLY A 84 20.73 -1.07 8.54
CA GLY A 84 20.85 -2.36 9.24
C GLY A 84 21.59 -2.22 10.59
N ASN A 85 21.87 -3.34 11.23
CA ASN A 85 22.72 -3.43 12.41
C ASN A 85 23.44 -4.81 12.46
N GLU A 86 24.10 -5.16 13.57
CA GLU A 86 24.81 -6.45 13.69
C GLU A 86 23.87 -7.66 13.67
N GLU A 87 22.61 -7.48 14.05
CA GLU A 87 21.58 -8.53 14.12
C GLU A 87 20.65 -8.53 12.89
N VAL A 88 20.59 -7.41 12.16
CA VAL A 88 19.66 -7.15 11.07
C VAL A 88 20.43 -6.66 9.85
N GLU A 89 20.40 -7.43 8.77
CA GLU A 89 21.02 -7.03 7.53
C GLU A 89 20.38 -5.76 6.94
N SER A 90 21.20 -4.92 6.29
CA SER A 90 20.70 -3.81 5.49
C SER A 90 19.76 -4.31 4.40
N LEU A 91 18.68 -3.55 4.17
CA LEU A 91 17.69 -3.80 3.13
C LEU A 91 17.88 -2.92 1.88
N ARG A 92 19.02 -2.24 1.77
CA ARG A 92 19.37 -1.51 0.55
C ARG A 92 19.36 -2.47 -0.64
N GLY A 93 18.63 -2.13 -1.69
CA GLY A 93 18.58 -2.95 -2.89
C GLY A 93 17.77 -4.24 -2.79
N LYS A 94 16.88 -4.40 -1.80
CA LYS A 94 16.19 -5.69 -1.53
C LYS A 94 14.67 -5.67 -1.63
N LEU A 95 14.05 -4.51 -1.68
CA LEU A 95 12.59 -4.41 -1.75
C LEU A 95 12.12 -4.56 -3.20
N ASP A 96 11.24 -5.51 -3.48
CA ASP A 96 10.70 -5.70 -4.83
C ASP A 96 9.50 -4.78 -5.09
N LEU A 97 8.82 -4.36 -4.03
CA LEU A 97 7.67 -3.46 -4.16
C LEU A 97 7.61 -2.46 -3.01
N VAL A 98 7.42 -1.19 -3.33
CA VAL A 98 7.00 -0.15 -2.40
C VAL A 98 5.63 0.36 -2.84
N TYR A 99 4.61 0.21 -2.01
CA TYR A 99 3.30 0.86 -2.21
C TYR A 99 3.13 1.91 -1.12
N ILE A 100 2.87 3.16 -1.51
CA ILE A 100 2.63 4.24 -0.55
C ILE A 100 1.36 5.00 -0.87
N ASP A 101 0.64 5.33 0.20
CA ASP A 101 -0.58 6.13 0.22
C ASP A 101 -0.41 7.31 1.19
N PRO A 102 0.48 8.27 0.85
CA PRO A 102 0.75 9.41 1.72
C PRO A 102 -0.50 10.31 1.87
N PRO A 103 -0.56 11.15 2.93
CA PRO A 103 -1.66 12.09 3.11
C PRO A 103 -1.81 13.04 1.91
N PHE A 104 -3.03 13.47 1.59
CA PHE A 104 -3.34 14.14 0.32
C PHE A 104 -3.34 15.68 0.33
N ASP A 105 -2.69 16.34 1.31
CA ASP A 105 -2.74 17.82 1.49
C ASP A 105 -4.18 18.38 1.49
N SER A 106 -5.12 17.59 2.01
CA SER A 106 -6.57 17.80 1.90
C SER A 106 -7.15 18.79 2.92
N LYS A 107 -6.34 19.28 3.88
CA LYS A 107 -6.79 20.12 5.02
C LYS A 107 -7.84 19.46 5.92
N ALA A 108 -7.92 18.13 5.94
CA ALA A 108 -8.92 17.34 6.67
C ALA A 108 -8.36 16.86 8.02
N ASP A 109 -9.15 17.02 9.09
CA ASP A 109 -8.81 16.58 10.44
C ASP A 109 -9.05 15.05 10.58
N TYR A 110 -8.01 14.25 10.34
CA TYR A 110 -8.08 12.78 10.38
C TYR A 110 -8.06 12.24 11.83
N ARG A 111 -9.18 12.42 12.56
CA ARG A 111 -9.32 11.84 13.91
C ARG A 111 -9.78 10.38 13.83
N THR A 112 -9.05 9.50 14.52
CA THR A 112 -9.41 8.07 14.60
C THR A 112 -10.53 7.87 15.61
N ARG A 113 -11.57 7.11 15.24
CA ARG A 113 -12.63 6.70 16.15
C ARG A 113 -12.19 5.49 16.97
N VAL A 114 -12.33 5.57 18.28
CA VAL A 114 -12.12 4.46 19.21
C VAL A 114 -13.47 4.08 19.81
N THR A 115 -13.89 2.83 19.56
CA THR A 115 -15.12 2.28 20.12
C THR A 115 -14.81 1.58 21.43
N LEU A 116 -15.45 2.05 22.50
CA LEU A 116 -15.43 1.47 23.84
C LEU A 116 -16.79 0.81 24.12
N PRO A 117 -16.89 -0.09 25.12
CA PRO A 117 -18.19 -0.64 25.54
C PRO A 117 -19.18 0.49 25.90
N GLY A 118 -20.21 0.69 25.07
CA GLY A 118 -21.25 1.70 25.28
C GLY A 118 -20.92 3.13 24.83
N THR A 119 -19.75 3.41 24.24
CA THR A 119 -19.43 4.76 23.73
C THR A 119 -18.41 4.75 22.59
N THR A 120 -18.46 5.77 21.72
CA THR A 120 -17.47 5.99 20.67
C THR A 120 -16.83 7.34 20.89
N ILE A 121 -15.51 7.37 21.06
CA ILE A 121 -14.72 8.59 21.24
C ILE A 121 -13.84 8.84 20.02
N ASN A 122 -13.60 10.11 19.69
CA ASN A 122 -12.61 10.50 18.69
C ASN A 122 -11.28 10.75 19.42
N GLN A 123 -10.24 10.01 19.05
CA GLN A 123 -8.90 10.26 19.55
C GLN A 123 -8.37 11.57 18.98
N LEU A 124 -7.81 12.42 19.83
CA LEU A 124 -7.07 13.61 19.43
C LEU A 124 -5.67 13.20 18.97
N PRO A 125 -5.10 13.87 17.94
CA PRO A 125 -3.73 13.62 17.49
C PRO A 125 -2.70 13.88 18.62
N THR A 126 -1.67 13.05 18.74
CA THR A 126 -0.49 13.32 19.59
C THR A 126 0.26 14.57 19.12
N VAL A 127 1.19 15.15 19.90
CA VAL A 127 2.00 16.30 19.42
C VAL A 127 2.80 15.95 18.16
N LEU A 128 3.41 14.76 18.09
CA LEU A 128 4.14 14.27 16.92
C LEU A 128 3.20 14.01 15.73
N GLU A 129 2.06 13.36 15.96
CA GLU A 129 1.01 13.23 14.95
C GLU A 129 0.49 14.60 14.55
N GLN A 130 0.36 15.57 15.44
CA GLN A 130 -0.09 16.92 15.15
C GLN A 130 0.97 17.69 14.36
N PHE A 131 2.28 17.40 14.47
CA PHE A 131 3.30 17.97 13.58
C PHE A 131 3.31 17.31 12.20
N ALA A 132 2.88 16.04 12.07
CA ALA A 132 2.84 15.31 10.81
C ALA A 132 1.47 15.34 10.08
N TYR A 133 0.39 15.51 10.86
CA TYR A 133 -1.02 15.61 10.47
C TYR A 133 -1.59 17.00 10.77
N SER A 134 -0.80 17.99 11.20
CA SER A 134 -1.24 19.39 11.06
C SER A 134 -1.32 19.66 9.57
N ASP A 135 -2.49 19.37 9.02
CA ASP A 135 -3.01 19.78 7.73
C ASP A 135 -3.16 21.32 7.65
N THR A 136 -2.54 22.04 8.59
CA THR A 136 -2.14 23.43 8.57
C THR A 136 -0.63 23.53 8.34
N TRP A 137 -0.16 23.03 7.19
CA TRP A 137 1.15 23.42 6.68
C TRP A 137 1.15 24.94 6.54
N ALA A 138 2.03 25.63 7.26
CA ALA A 138 2.15 27.09 7.15
C ALA A 138 2.41 27.57 5.71
N GLU A 139 2.87 26.67 4.82
CA GLU A 139 3.15 26.91 3.40
C GLU A 139 2.44 25.95 2.41
N GLY A 140 1.44 25.16 2.86
CA GLY A 140 0.64 24.26 2.01
C GLY A 140 1.46 23.17 1.28
N THR A 141 1.18 22.97 -0.01
CA THR A 141 1.80 21.96 -0.89
C THR A 141 3.33 21.98 -0.89
N ALA A 142 3.97 23.13 -0.65
CA ALA A 142 5.42 23.23 -0.56
C ALA A 142 5.99 22.35 0.57
N SER A 143 5.35 22.36 1.73
CA SER A 143 5.78 21.58 2.88
C SER A 143 5.49 20.09 2.70
N TYR A 144 4.38 19.74 2.04
CA TYR A 144 4.11 18.36 1.64
C TYR A 144 5.21 17.80 0.74
N LEU A 145 5.62 18.57 -0.27
CA LEU A 145 6.71 18.18 -1.18
C LEU A 145 8.04 18.06 -0.43
N ALA A 146 8.33 18.95 0.51
CA ALA A 146 9.51 18.86 1.36
C ALA A 146 9.50 17.59 2.23
N MET A 147 8.34 17.16 2.72
CA MET A 147 8.17 15.94 3.50
C MET A 147 8.36 14.68 2.64
N ILE A 148 7.75 14.61 1.46
CA ILE A 148 7.75 13.39 0.64
C ILE A 148 9.05 13.19 -0.15
N THR A 149 9.74 14.27 -0.54
CA THR A 149 10.98 14.21 -1.34
C THR A 149 12.06 13.30 -0.72
N PRO A 150 12.54 13.53 0.52
CA PRO A 150 13.59 12.69 1.09
C PRO A 150 13.14 11.24 1.24
N ARG A 151 11.86 10.99 1.53
CA ARG A 151 11.28 9.64 1.66
C ARG A 151 11.33 8.89 0.34
N LEU A 152 10.95 9.53 -0.77
CA LEU A 152 11.01 8.92 -2.11
C LEU A 152 12.45 8.62 -2.54
N VAL A 153 13.40 9.52 -2.23
CA VAL A 153 14.83 9.29 -2.52
C VAL A 153 15.32 8.05 -1.77
N LEU A 154 15.06 7.97 -0.46
CA LEU A 154 15.51 6.83 0.34
C LEU A 154 14.75 5.53 0.01
N ALA A 155 13.46 5.61 -0.36
CA ALA A 155 12.70 4.46 -0.83
C ALA A 155 13.30 3.88 -2.12
N LYS A 156 13.79 4.72 -3.04
CA LYS A 156 14.52 4.27 -4.24
C LYS A 156 15.77 3.45 -3.90
N GLU A 157 16.50 3.83 -2.84
CA GLU A 157 17.68 3.09 -2.37
C GLU A 157 17.33 1.71 -1.80
N LEU A 158 16.14 1.56 -1.21
CA LEU A 158 15.68 0.26 -0.71
C LEU A 158 15.24 -0.69 -1.82
N LEU A 159 14.75 -0.17 -2.95
CA LEU A 159 14.26 -1.00 -4.06
C LEU A 159 15.37 -1.89 -4.65
N SER A 160 15.05 -3.14 -4.95
CA SER A 160 15.89 -4.03 -5.77
C SER A 160 15.97 -3.51 -7.20
N GLU A 161 16.94 -4.01 -7.99
CA GLU A 161 17.06 -3.63 -9.41
C GLU A 161 15.78 -3.96 -10.21
N GLN A 162 15.06 -5.01 -9.79
CA GLN A 162 13.77 -5.40 -10.34
C GLN A 162 12.55 -4.76 -9.65
N GLY A 163 12.81 -3.86 -8.70
CA GLY A 163 11.81 -3.31 -7.80
C GLY A 163 10.94 -2.24 -8.45
N SER A 164 9.71 -2.14 -7.95
CA SER A 164 8.69 -1.20 -8.40
C SER A 164 8.16 -0.32 -7.26
N ILE A 165 7.73 0.89 -7.58
CA ILE A 165 7.02 1.78 -6.66
C ILE A 165 5.67 2.23 -7.21
N TYR A 166 4.66 2.19 -6.35
CA TYR A 166 3.32 2.69 -6.61
C TYR A 166 3.01 3.82 -5.63
N VAL A 167 2.72 5.01 -6.15
CA VAL A 167 2.42 6.20 -5.34
C VAL A 167 0.98 6.62 -5.57
N HIS A 168 0.14 6.42 -4.55
CA HIS A 168 -1.28 6.74 -4.57
C HIS A 168 -1.52 8.17 -4.11
N LEU A 169 -2.18 8.98 -4.93
CA LEU A 169 -2.42 10.41 -4.70
C LEU A 169 -3.80 10.83 -5.15
N ASP A 170 -4.24 12.00 -4.70
CA ASP A 170 -5.40 12.68 -5.25
C ASP A 170 -5.00 13.89 -6.13
N TRP A 171 -6.01 14.57 -6.65
CA TRP A 171 -5.87 15.69 -7.57
C TRP A 171 -5.15 16.92 -6.99
N HIS A 172 -5.01 17.06 -5.66
CA HIS A 172 -4.33 18.22 -5.07
C HIS A 172 -2.81 18.19 -5.34
N VAL A 173 -2.21 17.00 -5.27
CA VAL A 173 -0.75 16.84 -5.28
C VAL A 173 -0.20 15.95 -6.39
N ALA A 174 -1.04 15.16 -7.06
CA ALA A 174 -0.62 14.19 -8.09
C ALA A 174 0.34 14.78 -9.13
N HIS A 175 0.00 15.94 -9.70
CA HIS A 175 0.84 16.55 -10.75
C HIS A 175 2.21 17.00 -10.24
N TYR A 176 2.30 17.48 -9.00
CA TYR A 176 3.57 17.92 -8.41
C TYR A 176 4.45 16.73 -8.04
N VAL A 177 3.86 15.67 -7.48
CA VAL A 177 4.59 14.45 -7.14
C VAL A 177 5.01 13.69 -8.39
N LYS A 178 4.24 13.75 -9.50
CA LYS A 178 4.67 13.18 -10.79
C LYS A 178 6.00 13.76 -11.26
N ILE A 179 6.12 15.09 -11.22
CA ILE A 179 7.37 15.80 -11.60
C ILE A 179 8.50 15.41 -10.64
N LEU A 180 8.20 15.29 -9.35
CA LEU A 180 9.17 14.84 -8.35
C LEU A 180 9.65 13.40 -8.60
N LEU A 181 8.75 12.50 -8.97
CA LEU A 181 9.09 11.12 -9.32
C LEU A 181 9.94 11.06 -10.59
N ASP A 182 9.62 11.86 -11.62
CA ASP A 182 10.47 12.00 -12.81
C ASP A 182 11.90 12.44 -12.47
N GLU A 183 12.04 13.35 -11.51
CA GLU A 183 13.33 13.89 -11.05
C GLU A 183 14.12 12.92 -10.13
N ILE A 184 13.45 11.95 -9.51
CA ILE A 184 14.06 10.96 -8.61
C ILE A 184 14.35 9.65 -9.34
N PHE A 185 13.37 9.11 -10.06
CA PHE A 185 13.46 7.82 -10.74
C PHE A 185 13.96 7.95 -12.18
N GLY A 186 13.76 9.11 -12.81
CA GLY A 186 13.95 9.31 -14.24
C GLY A 186 12.60 9.19 -14.96
N LYS A 187 12.36 10.06 -15.93
CA LYS A 187 11.10 10.09 -16.69
C LYS A 187 10.91 8.80 -17.50
N GLU A 188 12.01 8.23 -17.99
CA GLU A 188 12.04 6.97 -18.69
C GLU A 188 11.54 5.82 -17.81
N GLN A 189 11.74 5.87 -16.49
CA GLN A 189 11.29 4.83 -15.54
C GLN A 189 9.78 4.88 -15.23
N PHE A 190 9.06 5.87 -15.74
CA PHE A 190 7.60 5.93 -15.65
C PHE A 190 6.95 4.84 -16.52
N ARG A 191 6.12 4.00 -15.91
CA ARG A 191 5.44 2.90 -16.61
C ARG A 191 4.01 3.23 -16.97
N SER A 192 3.23 3.75 -16.02
CA SER A 192 1.81 4.07 -16.24
C SER A 192 1.25 5.04 -15.18
N GLU A 193 0.26 5.82 -15.59
CA GLU A 193 -0.64 6.56 -14.70
C GLU A 193 -1.95 5.77 -14.59
N ILE A 194 -2.22 5.21 -13.42
CA ILE A 194 -3.40 4.41 -13.17
C ILE A 194 -4.48 5.31 -12.59
N ILE A 195 -5.65 5.36 -13.25
CA ILE A 195 -6.80 6.11 -12.78
C ILE A 195 -7.74 5.15 -12.05
N TRP A 196 -7.79 5.28 -10.72
CA TRP A 196 -8.64 4.46 -9.88
C TRP A 196 -9.92 5.19 -9.51
N ARG A 197 -11.06 4.72 -10.03
CA ARG A 197 -12.37 5.24 -9.64
C ARG A 197 -12.76 4.66 -8.28
N ASN A 198 -12.77 5.51 -7.26
CA ASN A 198 -13.04 5.12 -5.87
C ASN A 198 -14.42 5.56 -5.37
N HIS A 199 -15.14 6.41 -6.12
CA HIS A 199 -16.48 6.87 -5.77
C HIS A 199 -17.46 6.70 -6.93
N SER A 200 -18.75 6.61 -6.59
CA SER A 200 -19.83 6.73 -7.56
C SER A 200 -19.97 8.16 -8.08
N ALA A 201 -20.52 8.28 -9.28
CA ALA A 201 -20.86 9.57 -9.86
C ALA A 201 -21.76 10.35 -8.90
N HIS A 202 -21.38 11.60 -8.64
CA HIS A 202 -22.16 12.51 -7.81
C HIS A 202 -22.09 13.93 -8.38
N ASN A 203 -23.21 14.64 -8.29
CA ASN A 203 -23.31 16.00 -8.79
C ASN A 203 -22.65 16.97 -7.81
N ARG A 204 -21.93 17.94 -8.37
CA ARG A 204 -21.44 19.13 -7.65
C ARG A 204 -21.92 20.36 -8.40
N VAL A 205 -22.23 21.43 -7.67
CA VAL A 205 -22.96 22.58 -8.20
C VAL A 205 -22.13 23.36 -9.24
N ASN A 206 -20.81 23.40 -9.11
CA ASN A 206 -19.94 24.31 -9.87
C ASN A 206 -18.72 23.66 -10.57
N HIS A 207 -18.62 22.32 -10.57
CA HIS A 207 -17.50 21.62 -11.22
C HIS A 207 -17.82 20.13 -11.42
N TYR A 208 -16.99 19.43 -12.20
CA TYR A 208 -17.09 17.98 -12.37
C TYR A 208 -16.88 17.24 -11.05
N GLY A 209 -17.58 16.12 -10.87
CA GLY A 209 -17.42 15.27 -9.68
C GLY A 209 -16.03 14.63 -9.65
N ASN A 210 -15.30 14.84 -8.54
CA ASN A 210 -14.01 14.19 -8.32
C ASN A 210 -14.27 12.77 -7.81
N ILE A 211 -14.22 11.79 -8.71
CA ILE A 211 -14.58 10.38 -8.43
C ILE A 211 -13.41 9.41 -8.55
N HIS A 212 -12.22 9.92 -8.85
CA HIS A 212 -11.03 9.11 -9.03
C HIS A 212 -9.84 9.67 -8.26
N GLN A 213 -8.90 8.78 -8.01
CA GLN A 213 -7.55 9.04 -7.52
C GLN A 213 -6.55 8.51 -8.55
N THR A 214 -5.32 8.99 -8.44
CA THR A 214 -4.24 8.65 -9.37
C THR A 214 -3.20 7.81 -8.66
N ILE A 215 -2.74 6.73 -9.30
CA ILE A 215 -1.64 5.91 -8.82
C ILE A 215 -0.54 5.94 -9.88
N PHE A 216 0.63 6.46 -9.53
CA PHE A 216 1.77 6.43 -10.43
C PHE A 216 2.57 5.15 -10.23
N PHE A 217 2.87 4.47 -11.34
CA PHE A 217 3.71 3.27 -11.38
C PHE A 217 5.07 3.60 -11.99
N TYR A 218 6.13 3.44 -11.20
CA TYR A 218 7.53 3.56 -11.60
C TYR A 218 8.30 2.28 -11.29
N THR A 219 9.34 2.03 -12.07
CA THR A 219 10.31 0.95 -11.82
C THR A 219 11.65 1.55 -11.43
N LYS A 220 12.52 0.77 -10.79
CA LYS A 220 13.90 1.22 -10.52
C LYS A 220 14.75 1.19 -11.79
N THR A 221 14.58 0.14 -12.60
CA THR A 221 15.26 -0.06 -13.87
C THR A 221 14.28 -0.58 -14.93
N ASP A 222 14.78 -0.83 -16.15
CA ASP A 222 13.99 -1.42 -17.24
C ASP A 222 13.82 -2.94 -17.11
N ASP A 223 14.57 -3.61 -16.22
CA ASP A 223 14.38 -5.01 -15.86
C ASP A 223 13.59 -5.05 -14.56
N TYR A 224 12.31 -5.45 -14.60
CA TYR A 224 11.41 -5.41 -13.45
C TYR A 224 10.40 -6.54 -13.46
N ILE A 225 9.90 -6.91 -12.28
CA ILE A 225 8.88 -7.94 -12.13
C ILE A 225 7.55 -7.43 -12.68
N TRP A 226 6.99 -8.15 -13.65
CA TRP A 226 5.68 -7.85 -14.22
C TRP A 226 4.86 -9.10 -14.56
N HIS A 227 3.81 -9.33 -13.78
CA HIS A 227 2.78 -10.32 -14.03
C HIS A 227 1.51 -9.62 -14.47
N SER A 228 1.19 -9.68 -15.77
CA SER A 228 0.05 -8.94 -16.33
C SER A 228 -1.28 -9.27 -15.61
N PRO A 229 -1.85 -8.33 -14.83
CA PRO A 229 -3.05 -8.59 -14.07
C PRO A 229 -4.23 -8.81 -15.02
N LYS A 230 -5.11 -9.74 -14.65
CA LYS A 230 -6.33 -10.03 -15.38
C LYS A 230 -7.52 -9.34 -14.72
N GLN A 231 -8.49 -8.97 -15.53
CA GLN A 231 -9.80 -8.50 -15.09
C GLN A 231 -10.88 -9.34 -15.79
N PRO A 232 -12.00 -9.61 -15.11
CA PRO A 232 -13.10 -10.34 -15.71
C PRO A 232 -13.68 -9.59 -16.91
N TYR A 233 -14.29 -10.34 -17.83
CA TYR A 233 -15.16 -9.77 -18.84
C TYR A 233 -16.49 -9.39 -18.21
N THR A 234 -17.12 -8.31 -18.67
CA THR A 234 -18.51 -8.02 -18.28
C THR A 234 -19.48 -8.92 -19.05
N ASP A 235 -20.71 -9.07 -18.54
CA ASP A 235 -21.74 -9.86 -19.23
C ASP A 235 -22.02 -9.32 -20.63
N GLU A 236 -21.99 -7.99 -20.82
CA GLU A 236 -22.14 -7.36 -22.14
C GLU A 236 -20.98 -7.70 -23.08
N GLU A 237 -19.75 -7.73 -22.57
CA GLU A 237 -18.58 -8.13 -23.35
C GLU A 237 -18.63 -9.62 -23.70
N ILE A 238 -19.05 -10.47 -22.76
CA ILE A 238 -19.26 -11.90 -23.00
C ILE A 238 -20.31 -12.08 -24.10
N ALA A 239 -21.46 -11.41 -23.99
CA ALA A 239 -22.54 -11.50 -24.97
C ALA A 239 -22.16 -10.96 -26.36
N ARG A 240 -21.31 -9.92 -26.41
CA ARG A 240 -20.88 -9.29 -27.67
C ARG A 240 -19.74 -10.05 -28.35
N ASP A 241 -18.75 -10.47 -27.59
CA ASP A 241 -17.45 -10.89 -28.13
C ASP A 241 -17.25 -12.42 -28.12
N PHE A 242 -18.07 -13.17 -27.38
CA PHE A 242 -17.98 -14.63 -27.28
C PHE A 242 -19.13 -15.34 -28.00
N LYS A 243 -18.79 -16.44 -28.66
CA LYS A 243 -19.71 -17.36 -29.35
C LYS A 243 -19.75 -18.69 -28.60
N LYS A 244 -20.83 -19.44 -28.74
CA LYS A 244 -20.93 -20.81 -28.23
C LYS A 244 -20.48 -21.80 -29.30
N ASP A 245 -19.68 -22.80 -28.92
CA ASP A 245 -19.42 -23.95 -29.76
C ASP A 245 -20.54 -25.00 -29.63
N ASP A 246 -20.41 -26.12 -30.35
CA ASP A 246 -21.41 -27.20 -30.37
C ASP A 246 -21.63 -27.84 -28.99
N ALA A 247 -20.64 -27.74 -28.09
CA ALA A 247 -20.72 -28.20 -26.70
C ALA A 247 -21.24 -27.12 -25.75
N GLY A 248 -21.53 -25.91 -26.24
CA GLY A 248 -21.99 -24.78 -25.45
C GLY A 248 -20.88 -23.98 -24.75
N ARG A 249 -19.60 -24.29 -25.01
CA ARG A 249 -18.47 -23.54 -24.43
C ARG A 249 -18.32 -22.19 -25.13
N LEU A 250 -18.05 -21.15 -24.35
CA LEU A 250 -17.89 -19.79 -24.85
C LEU A 250 -16.46 -19.58 -25.36
N PHE A 251 -16.31 -19.10 -26.59
CA PHE A 251 -15.02 -18.76 -27.19
C PHE A 251 -15.05 -17.43 -27.94
N ALA A 252 -13.94 -16.70 -27.91
CA ALA A 252 -13.69 -15.55 -28.77
C ALA A 252 -12.77 -15.96 -29.93
N THR A 253 -12.88 -15.30 -31.07
CA THR A 253 -12.03 -15.56 -32.25
C THR A 253 -10.77 -14.70 -32.22
N SER A 254 -9.60 -15.30 -32.42
CA SER A 254 -8.32 -14.60 -32.60
C SER A 254 -7.80 -14.77 -34.02
N ASN A 255 -7.25 -13.69 -34.60
CA ASN A 255 -6.76 -13.70 -35.97
C ASN A 255 -5.41 -14.42 -36.05
N LEU A 256 -5.31 -15.38 -36.97
CA LEU A 256 -4.08 -16.12 -37.26
C LEU A 256 -3.23 -15.45 -38.34
N VAL A 257 -3.75 -14.42 -39.01
CA VAL A 257 -3.05 -13.64 -40.03
C VAL A 257 -2.40 -12.41 -39.41
N VAL A 258 -1.11 -12.21 -39.68
CA VAL A 258 -0.31 -11.10 -39.15
C VAL A 258 0.24 -10.21 -40.28
N ASN A 259 0.56 -8.97 -39.92
CA ASN A 259 1.14 -7.95 -40.83
C ASN A 259 2.66 -7.85 -40.74
N LYS A 260 3.32 -8.86 -40.17
CA LYS A 260 4.78 -8.94 -40.02
C LYS A 260 5.30 -10.22 -40.67
N PRO A 261 6.55 -10.24 -41.16
CA PRO A 261 7.14 -11.44 -41.76
C PRO A 261 6.93 -12.67 -40.86
N GLY A 262 6.32 -13.69 -41.44
CA GLY A 262 5.98 -14.94 -40.79
C GLY A 262 6.00 -16.08 -41.80
N THR A 263 5.13 -17.07 -41.64
CA THR A 263 5.08 -18.22 -42.55
C THR A 263 4.08 -18.00 -43.69
N LYS A 264 4.33 -18.64 -44.84
CA LYS A 264 3.41 -18.66 -45.99
C LYS A 264 3.23 -20.10 -46.45
N TYR A 265 1.99 -20.52 -46.46
CA TYR A 265 1.55 -21.81 -46.98
C TYR A 265 0.08 -21.66 -47.37
N GLU A 266 -0.37 -22.55 -48.25
CA GLU A 266 -1.79 -22.67 -48.56
C GLU A 266 -2.49 -23.42 -47.43
N TRP A 267 -3.64 -22.93 -46.99
CA TRP A 267 -4.47 -23.60 -46.00
C TRP A 267 -5.94 -23.52 -46.40
N ASN A 268 -6.61 -24.66 -46.50
CA ASN A 268 -8.03 -24.74 -46.85
C ASN A 268 -8.40 -23.94 -48.13
N GLY A 269 -7.55 -24.03 -49.16
CA GLY A 269 -7.72 -23.29 -50.43
C GLY A 269 -7.40 -21.78 -50.36
N ILE A 270 -6.89 -21.29 -49.22
CA ILE A 270 -6.56 -19.88 -49.00
C ILE A 270 -5.06 -19.68 -49.16
N THR A 271 -4.70 -18.81 -50.10
CA THR A 271 -3.35 -18.25 -50.24
C THR A 271 -3.36 -16.79 -49.79
N LEU A 272 -2.54 -16.47 -48.80
CA LEU A 272 -2.43 -15.10 -48.29
C LEU A 272 -1.79 -14.15 -49.30
N ARG A 273 -2.21 -12.88 -49.27
CA ARG A 273 -1.62 -11.80 -50.06
C ARG A 273 -0.14 -11.58 -49.70
N SER A 274 0.60 -10.95 -50.60
CA SER A 274 2.06 -10.76 -50.45
C SER A 274 2.48 -10.10 -49.13
N ASN A 275 1.68 -9.18 -48.61
CA ASN A 275 1.92 -8.44 -47.35
C ASN A 275 1.22 -9.03 -46.12
N LYS A 276 0.78 -10.29 -46.19
CA LYS A 276 0.14 -11.03 -45.09
C LYS A 276 0.86 -12.35 -44.87
N TRP A 277 0.94 -12.78 -43.62
CA TRP A 277 1.59 -14.03 -43.22
C TRP A 277 0.75 -14.76 -42.20
N TRP A 278 0.88 -16.08 -42.14
CA TRP A 278 0.38 -16.86 -41.02
C TRP A 278 1.29 -16.64 -39.82
N GLY A 279 0.68 -16.32 -38.67
CA GLY A 279 1.37 -16.13 -37.39
C GLY A 279 1.84 -17.44 -36.75
N ILE A 280 1.52 -18.58 -37.34
CA ILE A 280 1.82 -19.94 -36.85
C ILE A 280 2.28 -20.84 -38.00
N SER A 281 3.10 -21.85 -37.71
CA SER A 281 3.53 -22.85 -38.69
C SER A 281 2.37 -23.72 -39.21
N GLN A 282 2.55 -24.34 -40.37
CA GLN A 282 1.57 -25.27 -40.95
C GLN A 282 1.31 -26.47 -40.02
N GLU A 283 2.34 -26.98 -39.35
CA GLU A 283 2.21 -28.06 -38.38
C GLU A 283 1.33 -27.67 -37.19
N ARG A 284 1.52 -26.46 -36.65
CA ARG A 284 0.67 -25.93 -35.57
C ARG A 284 -0.76 -25.68 -36.05
N MET A 285 -0.91 -25.22 -37.29
CA MET A 285 -2.21 -25.03 -37.92
C MET A 285 -2.99 -26.35 -38.04
N GLN A 286 -2.32 -27.42 -38.50
CA GLN A 286 -2.90 -28.76 -38.56
C GLN A 286 -3.26 -29.28 -37.17
N ARG A 287 -2.37 -29.15 -36.19
CA ARG A 287 -2.67 -29.56 -34.81
C ARG A 287 -3.92 -28.85 -34.25
N MET A 288 -4.04 -27.54 -34.45
CA MET A 288 -5.21 -26.79 -34.00
C MET A 288 -6.50 -27.20 -34.73
N HIS A 289 -6.40 -27.61 -36.00
CA HIS A 289 -7.52 -28.18 -36.74
C HIS A 289 -7.97 -29.51 -36.13
N ASP A 290 -7.02 -30.42 -35.91
CA ASP A 290 -7.28 -31.75 -35.35
C ASP A 290 -7.85 -31.67 -33.92
N GLU A 291 -7.39 -30.69 -33.14
CA GLU A 291 -7.89 -30.39 -31.78
C GLU A 291 -9.23 -29.63 -31.76
N GLY A 292 -9.81 -29.28 -32.91
CA GLY A 292 -11.07 -28.52 -33.00
C GLY A 292 -10.97 -27.06 -32.52
N ARG A 293 -9.74 -26.53 -32.41
CA ARG A 293 -9.43 -25.17 -31.92
C ARG A 293 -9.58 -24.09 -33.00
N LEU A 294 -10.05 -24.43 -34.19
CA LEU A 294 -10.28 -23.48 -35.28
C LEU A 294 -11.76 -23.16 -35.46
N TYR A 295 -12.03 -21.88 -35.65
CA TYR A 295 -13.30 -21.35 -36.13
C TYR A 295 -13.12 -20.87 -37.56
N TYR A 296 -13.95 -21.36 -38.48
CA TYR A 296 -13.94 -20.92 -39.87
C TYR A 296 -15.05 -19.90 -40.09
N ALA A 297 -14.70 -18.72 -40.61
CA ALA A 297 -15.70 -17.76 -41.09
C ALA A 297 -16.30 -18.24 -42.43
N ASP A 298 -17.41 -17.64 -42.86
CA ASP A 298 -18.06 -17.96 -44.14
C ASP A 298 -17.12 -17.80 -45.35
N SER A 299 -16.12 -16.93 -45.23
CA SER A 299 -15.06 -16.74 -46.22
C SER A 299 -14.01 -17.86 -46.27
N GLY A 300 -14.11 -18.86 -45.39
CA GLY A 300 -13.16 -19.96 -45.23
C GLY A 300 -11.92 -19.62 -44.39
N VAL A 301 -11.74 -18.36 -43.99
CA VAL A 301 -10.57 -17.93 -43.22
C VAL A 301 -10.62 -18.53 -41.80
N PRO A 302 -9.56 -19.24 -41.35
CA PRO A 302 -9.50 -19.80 -40.00
C PRO A 302 -9.13 -18.74 -38.97
N TYR A 303 -9.76 -18.84 -37.81
CA TYR A 303 -9.48 -18.11 -36.59
C TYR A 303 -9.20 -19.09 -35.46
N GLU A 304 -8.38 -18.71 -34.49
CA GLU A 304 -8.23 -19.50 -33.26
C GLU A 304 -9.44 -19.28 -32.34
N LYS A 305 -10.00 -20.37 -31.82
CA LYS A 305 -10.92 -20.35 -30.68
C LYS A 305 -10.12 -20.13 -29.40
N ARG A 306 -10.38 -19.02 -28.71
CA ARG A 306 -9.88 -18.76 -27.36
C ARG A 306 -11.04 -18.89 -26.37
N TYR A 307 -11.03 -19.96 -25.60
CA TYR A 307 -12.11 -20.30 -24.69
C TYR A 307 -12.12 -19.41 -23.44
N LEU A 308 -13.30 -18.94 -23.02
CA LEU A 308 -13.48 -18.01 -21.91
C LEU A 308 -12.93 -18.57 -20.58
N ASP A 309 -13.18 -19.86 -20.34
CA ASP A 309 -12.71 -20.63 -19.19
C ASP A 309 -11.20 -20.86 -19.19
N GLU A 310 -10.52 -20.72 -20.34
CA GLU A 310 -9.06 -20.88 -20.46
C GLU A 310 -8.31 -19.55 -20.38
N VAL A 311 -8.88 -18.45 -20.89
CA VAL A 311 -8.17 -17.16 -20.96
C VAL A 311 -8.12 -16.42 -19.61
N GLY A 312 -8.96 -16.79 -18.65
CA GLY A 312 -8.92 -16.26 -17.28
C GLY A 312 -9.21 -14.75 -17.15
N GLY A 313 -9.72 -14.12 -18.21
CA GLY A 313 -10.04 -12.69 -18.27
C GLY A 313 -9.20 -11.89 -19.28
N LYS A 314 -9.55 -10.61 -19.44
CA LYS A 314 -8.79 -9.66 -20.28
C LYS A 314 -7.65 -9.05 -19.47
N ASN A 315 -6.60 -8.58 -20.15
CA ASN A 315 -5.53 -7.85 -19.48
C ASN A 315 -6.10 -6.56 -18.86
N CYS A 316 -5.76 -6.31 -17.61
CA CYS A 316 -6.08 -5.07 -16.92
C CYS A 316 -5.32 -3.92 -17.60
N GLN A 317 -6.02 -2.81 -17.81
CA GLN A 317 -5.44 -1.57 -18.34
C GLN A 317 -5.15 -0.60 -17.19
N ASP A 318 -4.88 0.66 -17.50
CA ASP A 318 -4.60 1.75 -16.56
C ASP A 318 -5.88 2.40 -15.97
N LEU A 319 -7.05 2.17 -16.57
CA LEU A 319 -8.32 2.64 -16.03
C LEU A 319 -8.95 1.59 -15.11
N TRP A 320 -8.79 1.77 -13.80
CA TRP A 320 -9.32 0.86 -12.79
C TRP A 320 -10.67 1.34 -12.30
N ILE A 321 -11.68 0.94 -13.07
CA ILE A 321 -13.07 1.04 -12.64
C ILE A 321 -13.27 -0.11 -11.68
N TYR A 322 -13.15 0.17 -10.39
CA TYR A 322 -13.68 -0.78 -9.43
C TYR A 322 -15.16 -0.95 -9.72
N PRO A 323 -15.67 -2.19 -9.84
CA PRO A 323 -17.09 -2.39 -9.75
C PRO A 323 -17.48 -1.91 -8.35
N LEU A 324 -18.00 -0.69 -8.29
CA LEU A 324 -18.82 -0.22 -7.18
C LEU A 324 -20.12 -1.04 -7.09
N ASP A 325 -20.32 -1.92 -8.08
CA ASP A 325 -21.35 -2.95 -8.21
C ASP A 325 -20.94 -4.24 -7.46
N ARG A 326 -20.20 -4.12 -6.35
CA ARG A 326 -20.27 -5.19 -5.34
C ARG A 326 -21.74 -5.25 -4.90
N GLU A 327 -22.31 -6.44 -4.79
CA GLU A 327 -23.62 -6.64 -4.14
C GLU A 327 -23.65 -6.01 -2.73
N VAL A 328 -22.48 -5.81 -2.12
CA VAL A 328 -22.28 -5.18 -0.82
C VAL A 328 -21.35 -3.95 -0.93
N PRO A 329 -21.82 -2.73 -0.60
CA PRO A 329 -20.98 -1.54 -0.47
C PRO A 329 -19.74 -1.79 0.38
N TYR A 330 -18.59 -1.19 0.05
CA TYR A 330 -17.33 -1.38 0.79
C TYR A 330 -17.47 -1.20 2.31
N LYS A 331 -18.26 -0.22 2.76
CA LYS A 331 -18.53 0.04 4.19
C LYS A 331 -19.34 -1.05 4.92
N LEU A 332 -19.84 -2.02 4.17
CA LEU A 332 -20.59 -3.18 4.66
C LEU A 332 -19.81 -4.48 4.41
N SER A 333 -18.58 -4.39 3.88
CA SER A 333 -17.73 -5.54 3.64
C SER A 333 -17.08 -6.04 4.92
N THR A 334 -16.77 -7.34 4.98
CA THR A 334 -16.09 -7.96 6.11
C THR A 334 -14.63 -7.54 6.25
N GLU A 335 -14.06 -6.86 5.24
CA GLU A 335 -12.70 -6.29 5.29
C GLU A 335 -12.67 -4.90 5.95
N ASP A 336 -13.80 -4.19 6.11
CA ASP A 336 -13.81 -2.82 6.64
C ASP A 336 -13.53 -2.78 8.15
N LEU A 337 -12.40 -2.18 8.53
CA LEU A 337 -12.00 -1.96 9.92
C LEU A 337 -12.54 -0.64 10.49
N GLN A 338 -13.41 0.06 9.76
CA GLN A 338 -13.92 1.40 10.07
C GLN A 338 -12.81 2.46 10.16
N TYR A 339 -11.68 2.21 9.52
CA TYR A 339 -10.61 3.19 9.37
C TYR A 339 -10.87 4.07 8.16
N SER A 340 -10.84 5.39 8.37
CA SER A 340 -11.34 6.38 7.40
C SER A 340 -10.66 6.33 6.04
N THR A 341 -9.38 5.99 6.00
CA THR A 341 -8.56 6.00 4.78
C THR A 341 -8.19 4.60 4.28
N GLN A 342 -8.81 3.55 4.81
CA GLN A 342 -8.52 2.15 4.43
C GLN A 342 -8.73 1.94 2.93
N LYS A 343 -7.71 1.39 2.26
CA LYS A 343 -7.79 0.97 0.85
C LYS A 343 -8.36 -0.46 0.74
N PRO A 344 -9.14 -0.76 -0.32
CA PRO A 344 -9.65 -2.12 -0.54
C PRO A 344 -8.51 -3.12 -0.74
N GLU A 345 -8.64 -4.32 -0.18
CA GLU A 345 -7.62 -5.37 -0.31
C GLU A 345 -7.36 -5.73 -1.77
N SER A 346 -8.41 -5.85 -2.58
CA SER A 346 -8.30 -6.28 -3.98
C SER A 346 -7.56 -5.26 -4.87
N LEU A 347 -7.48 -3.98 -4.45
CA LEU A 347 -6.70 -2.96 -5.13
C LEU A 347 -5.21 -3.24 -4.92
N VAL A 348 -4.85 -3.47 -3.66
CA VAL A 348 -3.47 -3.73 -3.25
C VAL A 348 -3.02 -5.13 -3.70
N GLU A 349 -3.92 -6.11 -3.71
CA GLU A 349 -3.70 -7.47 -4.21
C GLU A 349 -3.33 -7.47 -5.69
N ARG A 350 -4.00 -6.64 -6.50
CA ARG A 350 -3.64 -6.46 -7.92
C ARG A 350 -2.23 -5.89 -8.08
N ILE A 351 -1.87 -4.90 -7.26
CA ILE A 351 -0.54 -4.26 -7.32
C ILE A 351 0.55 -5.25 -6.89
N ILE A 352 0.37 -5.92 -5.74
CA ILE A 352 1.33 -6.91 -5.23
C ILE A 352 1.46 -8.05 -6.22
N GLY A 353 0.35 -8.62 -6.71
CA GLY A 353 0.37 -9.72 -7.67
C GLY A 353 1.05 -9.36 -8.99
N ALA A 354 0.97 -8.10 -9.43
CA ALA A 354 1.59 -7.66 -10.67
C ALA A 354 3.11 -7.44 -10.55
N SER A 355 3.61 -7.02 -9.40
CA SER A 355 5.00 -6.54 -9.25
C SER A 355 5.84 -7.37 -8.28
N THR A 356 5.40 -8.56 -7.89
CA THR A 356 6.13 -9.42 -6.95
C THR A 356 6.04 -10.90 -7.28
N ASN A 357 7.06 -11.64 -6.87
CA ASN A 357 7.03 -13.11 -6.84
C ASN A 357 6.67 -13.60 -5.43
N GLU A 358 6.55 -14.92 -5.25
CA GLU A 358 6.56 -15.49 -3.89
C GLU A 358 7.85 -15.07 -3.17
N ASP A 359 7.78 -14.89 -1.84
CA ASP A 359 8.88 -14.45 -0.97
C ASP A 359 9.47 -13.05 -1.22
N SER A 360 8.99 -12.34 -2.24
CA SER A 360 9.33 -10.93 -2.49
C SER A 360 9.06 -10.06 -1.26
N ILE A 361 9.86 -9.01 -1.09
CA ILE A 361 9.70 -8.05 0.01
C ILE A 361 8.85 -6.86 -0.46
N VAL A 362 7.69 -6.69 0.17
CA VAL A 362 6.77 -5.57 -0.02
C VAL A 362 6.92 -4.57 1.12
N ALA A 363 6.93 -3.28 0.83
CA ALA A 363 6.91 -2.26 1.87
C ALA A 363 5.84 -1.20 1.69
N ASP A 364 5.36 -0.70 2.82
CA ASP A 364 4.43 0.42 2.91
C ASP A 364 4.78 1.30 4.11
N PHE A 365 5.28 2.49 3.82
CA PHE A 365 5.73 3.44 4.85
C PHE A 365 4.63 4.41 5.31
N PHE A 366 3.39 4.19 4.86
CA PHE A 366 2.17 4.94 5.22
C PHE A 366 1.01 3.96 5.45
N VAL A 367 1.26 2.88 6.20
CA VAL A 367 0.43 1.67 6.16
C VAL A 367 -1.00 1.86 6.70
N GLY A 368 -1.23 2.81 7.61
CA GLY A 368 -2.53 3.13 8.17
C GLY A 368 -3.25 1.90 8.75
N SER A 369 -4.28 1.44 8.03
CA SER A 369 -5.10 0.26 8.38
C SER A 369 -4.45 -1.11 8.19
N GLY A 370 -3.22 -1.19 7.68
CA GLY A 370 -2.56 -2.47 7.52
C GLY A 370 -2.91 -3.24 6.24
N THR A 371 -3.61 -2.63 5.27
CA THR A 371 -4.07 -3.35 4.06
C THR A 371 -2.91 -3.98 3.30
N THR A 372 -1.80 -3.24 3.11
CA THR A 372 -0.64 -3.76 2.38
C THR A 372 0.00 -4.95 3.07
N ALA A 373 0.22 -4.89 4.38
CA ALA A 373 0.77 -6.01 5.16
C ALA A 373 -0.16 -7.23 5.14
N ALA A 374 -1.46 -7.02 5.34
CA ALA A 374 -2.47 -8.07 5.34
C ALA A 374 -2.53 -8.82 4.00
N VAL A 375 -2.52 -8.08 2.89
CA VAL A 375 -2.56 -8.68 1.55
C VAL A 375 -1.23 -9.35 1.21
N ALA A 376 -0.09 -8.73 1.53
CA ALA A 376 1.23 -9.33 1.32
C ALA A 376 1.36 -10.67 2.07
N GLU A 377 0.99 -10.72 3.35
CA GLU A 377 0.97 -11.95 4.15
C GLU A 377 0.10 -13.03 3.51
N ARG A 378 -1.14 -12.68 3.10
CA ARG A 378 -2.07 -13.62 2.47
C ARG A 378 -1.55 -14.18 1.14
N LEU A 379 -0.77 -13.39 0.41
CA LEU A 379 -0.14 -13.82 -0.82
C LEU A 379 1.20 -14.53 -0.59
N GLY A 380 1.67 -14.73 0.66
CA GLY A 380 2.98 -15.37 0.91
C GLY A 380 4.16 -14.48 0.52
N ARG A 381 4.02 -13.16 0.69
CA ARG A 381 5.11 -12.19 0.52
C ARG A 381 5.56 -11.71 1.89
N ARG A 382 6.83 -11.34 1.96
CA ARG A 382 7.38 -10.68 3.15
C ARG A 382 6.97 -9.23 3.15
N TRP A 383 6.72 -8.66 4.31
CA TRP A 383 6.26 -7.28 4.43
C TRP A 383 6.99 -6.48 5.50
N ILE A 384 7.24 -5.22 5.16
CA ILE A 384 7.86 -4.24 6.05
C ILE A 384 7.01 -2.97 5.98
N VAL A 385 6.35 -2.66 7.08
CA VAL A 385 5.41 -1.53 7.11
C VAL A 385 5.72 -0.59 8.26
N SER A 386 5.45 0.70 8.05
CA SER A 386 5.60 1.70 9.11
C SER A 386 4.45 2.68 9.15
N ASP A 387 4.15 3.15 10.36
CA ASP A 387 3.26 4.29 10.56
C ASP A 387 3.75 5.16 11.72
N LEU A 388 3.49 6.45 11.61
CA LEU A 388 3.73 7.40 12.71
C LEU A 388 2.62 7.31 13.76
N GLY A 389 1.40 6.99 13.32
CA GLY A 389 0.22 6.92 14.16
C GLY A 389 0.23 5.68 15.04
N LYS A 390 0.23 5.86 16.37
CA LYS A 390 0.12 4.71 17.29
C LYS A 390 -1.19 3.92 17.07
N PRO A 391 -2.34 4.58 16.80
CA PRO A 391 -3.60 3.87 16.49
C PRO A 391 -3.51 3.05 15.21
N ALA A 392 -2.88 3.58 14.16
CA ALA A 392 -2.64 2.89 12.90
C ALA A 392 -1.79 1.63 13.10
N ALA A 393 -0.68 1.74 13.85
CA ALA A 393 0.16 0.61 14.20
C ALA A 393 -0.60 -0.46 15.02
N MET A 394 -1.39 -0.05 16.02
CA MET A 394 -2.19 -0.96 16.84
C MET A 394 -3.26 -1.70 16.03
N MET A 395 -3.93 -1.00 15.13
CA MET A 395 -4.96 -1.59 14.29
C MET A 395 -4.37 -2.50 13.21
N THR A 396 -3.25 -2.12 12.59
CA THR A 396 -2.48 -2.99 11.69
C THR A 396 -2.07 -4.27 12.41
N ARG A 397 -1.51 -4.15 13.62
CA ARG A 397 -1.14 -5.29 14.47
C ARG A 397 -2.33 -6.19 14.75
N LYS A 398 -3.47 -5.62 15.19
CA LYS A 398 -4.69 -6.39 15.46
C LYS A 398 -5.18 -7.13 14.22
N ARG A 399 -5.21 -6.47 13.06
CA ARG A 399 -5.63 -7.05 11.78
C ARG A 399 -4.79 -8.29 11.43
N LEU A 400 -3.47 -8.18 11.56
CA LEU A 400 -2.54 -9.30 11.29
C LEU A 400 -2.74 -10.46 12.28
N ILE A 401 -2.99 -10.16 13.56
CA ILE A 401 -3.32 -11.19 14.55
C ILE A 401 -4.63 -11.91 14.20
N ASP A 402 -5.67 -11.15 13.84
CA ASP A 402 -6.97 -11.71 13.48
C ASP A 402 -6.92 -12.60 12.22
N GLN A 403 -5.98 -12.32 11.32
CA GLN A 403 -5.67 -13.09 10.12
C GLN A 403 -4.77 -14.30 10.37
N ASN A 404 -4.33 -14.54 11.60
CA ASN A 404 -3.35 -15.59 11.94
C ASN A 404 -2.06 -15.48 11.11
N ALA A 405 -1.53 -14.26 10.96
CA ALA A 405 -0.26 -14.04 10.27
C ALA A 405 0.90 -14.83 10.89
N SER A 406 1.97 -15.00 10.13
CA SER A 406 3.25 -15.51 10.63
C SER A 406 3.82 -14.60 11.72
N PRO A 407 4.65 -15.11 12.65
CA PRO A 407 5.30 -14.28 13.66
C PRO A 407 6.07 -13.10 13.04
N PHE A 408 5.91 -11.91 13.62
CA PHE A 408 6.50 -10.67 13.07
C PHE A 408 7.04 -9.77 14.17
N LEU A 409 7.99 -8.91 13.80
CA LEU A 409 8.63 -7.97 14.72
C LEU A 409 7.80 -6.69 14.82
N TYR A 410 7.40 -6.34 16.04
CA TYR A 410 6.93 -4.99 16.36
C TYR A 410 8.11 -4.16 16.86
N GLN A 411 8.50 -3.17 16.07
CA GLN A 411 9.68 -2.36 16.28
C GLN A 411 9.29 -0.89 16.47
N ALA A 412 10.16 -0.14 17.14
CA ALA A 412 10.05 1.31 17.19
C ALA A 412 11.37 1.94 16.77
N ILE A 413 11.29 3.12 16.16
CA ILE A 413 12.43 4.03 16.12
C ILE A 413 12.72 4.39 17.58
N GLY A 414 13.97 4.23 18.03
CA GLY A 414 14.35 4.28 19.45
C GLY A 414 14.03 5.61 20.17
N ASP A 415 14.75 5.91 21.25
CA ASP A 415 14.50 7.11 22.07
C ASP A 415 14.59 8.45 21.31
N TYR A 416 14.89 8.48 20.01
CA TYR A 416 14.82 9.68 19.16
C TYR A 416 13.52 10.47 19.31
N GLN A 417 12.34 9.81 19.36
CA GLN A 417 11.08 10.54 19.61
C GLN A 417 11.05 11.15 21.02
N VAL A 418 11.65 10.48 22.00
CA VAL A 418 11.79 10.96 23.38
C VAL A 418 12.82 12.08 23.47
N GLU A 419 13.92 12.01 22.75
CA GLU A 419 14.98 13.02 22.65
C GLU A 419 14.48 14.27 21.92
N GLN A 420 13.77 14.11 20.82
CA GLN A 420 13.15 15.21 20.08
C GLN A 420 12.03 15.86 20.91
N ALA A 421 11.18 15.06 21.57
CA ALA A 421 10.21 15.57 22.53
C ALA A 421 10.89 16.32 23.69
N ARG A 422 11.97 15.77 24.28
CA ARG A 422 12.77 16.44 25.32
C ARG A 422 13.41 17.74 24.81
N SER A 423 13.85 17.79 23.56
CA SER A 423 14.43 18.98 22.93
C SER A 423 13.40 20.06 22.64
N SER A 424 12.19 19.69 22.20
CA SER A 424 11.12 20.62 21.86
C SER A 424 10.33 21.09 23.07
N LEU A 425 10.23 20.25 24.10
CA LEU A 425 9.36 20.47 25.24
C LEU A 425 10.12 20.84 26.53
N GLY A 426 11.45 20.62 26.60
CA GLY A 426 12.32 20.96 27.74
C GLY A 426 12.66 19.76 28.63
N GLY A 427 13.80 19.81 29.34
CA GLY A 427 14.39 18.66 30.03
C GLY A 427 13.69 18.15 31.31
N SER A 428 12.53 18.69 31.70
CA SER A 428 11.86 18.37 32.98
C SER A 428 10.49 17.71 32.79
N TYR A 429 10.41 16.58 32.08
CA TYR A 429 9.16 15.82 31.94
C TYR A 429 9.02 14.77 33.06
N ARG A 430 7.95 14.86 33.87
CA ARG A 430 7.58 13.79 34.82
C ARG A 430 6.59 12.83 34.18
N VAL A 431 6.66 11.53 34.50
CA VAL A 431 5.77 10.47 33.98
C VAL A 431 4.27 10.82 34.14
N GLY A 432 3.89 11.45 35.26
CA GLY A 432 2.50 11.90 35.49
C GLY A 432 2.02 13.02 34.55
N GLU A 433 2.91 13.77 33.91
CA GLU A 433 2.54 14.75 32.88
C GLU A 433 2.27 14.07 31.53
N LEU A 434 2.98 12.97 31.23
CA LEU A 434 2.72 12.15 30.06
C LEU A 434 1.34 11.48 30.17
N ALA A 435 1.01 10.95 31.35
CA ALA A 435 -0.27 10.32 31.60
C ALA A 435 -1.45 11.30 31.43
N LYS A 436 -1.30 12.56 31.85
CA LYS A 436 -2.26 13.64 31.56
C LYS A 436 -2.43 13.93 30.07
N VAL A 437 -1.33 13.90 29.31
CA VAL A 437 -1.38 14.07 27.85
C VAL A 437 -2.13 12.91 27.21
N VAL A 438 -1.82 11.66 27.59
CA VAL A 438 -2.53 10.46 27.10
C VAL A 438 -4.01 10.51 27.45
N LEU A 439 -4.39 10.86 28.69
CA LEU A 439 -5.79 11.03 29.07
C LEU A 439 -6.50 12.04 28.16
N LYS A 440 -5.89 13.20 27.90
CA LYS A 440 -6.43 14.20 26.97
C LYS A 440 -6.58 13.66 25.55
N LEU A 441 -5.61 12.89 25.06
CA LEU A 441 -5.65 12.30 23.70
C LEU A 441 -6.87 11.41 23.51
N TYR A 442 -7.28 10.69 24.56
CA TYR A 442 -8.48 9.85 24.54
C TYR A 442 -9.74 10.57 25.09
N GLY A 443 -9.71 11.91 25.18
CA GLY A 443 -10.85 12.72 25.64
C GLY A 443 -11.24 12.49 27.10
N ALA A 444 -10.38 11.86 27.90
CA ALA A 444 -10.60 11.63 29.31
C ALA A 444 -10.23 12.87 30.13
N LEU A 445 -11.18 13.35 30.94
CA LEU A 445 -10.92 14.42 31.89
C LEU A 445 -10.16 13.84 33.09
N PRO A 446 -8.97 14.38 33.45
CA PRO A 446 -8.23 13.92 34.62
C PRO A 446 -9.09 13.98 35.88
N LEU A 447 -8.96 12.98 36.74
CA LEU A 447 -9.58 13.02 38.07
C LEU A 447 -8.89 14.07 38.96
N PRO A 448 -9.59 14.58 40.00
CA PRO A 448 -9.02 15.51 40.96
C PRO A 448 -7.74 14.95 41.61
N PRO A 449 -6.77 15.82 42.00
CA PRO A 449 -5.50 15.38 42.58
C PRO A 449 -5.65 14.48 43.82
N GLU A 450 -6.68 14.71 44.64
CA GLU A 450 -7.01 13.89 45.80
C GLU A 450 -7.32 12.42 45.46
N ASP A 451 -7.90 12.15 44.28
CA ASP A 451 -8.29 10.82 43.82
C ASP A 451 -7.32 10.24 42.76
N ASN A 452 -6.29 11.00 42.40
CA ASN A 452 -5.37 10.69 41.30
C ASN A 452 -3.92 11.13 41.61
N PRO A 453 -3.29 10.56 42.65
CA PRO A 453 -1.96 10.97 43.10
C PRO A 453 -0.88 10.80 42.02
N ASN A 454 -1.07 9.82 41.12
CA ASN A 454 -0.15 9.51 40.03
C ASN A 454 -0.46 10.26 38.73
N ASN A 455 -1.52 11.09 38.70
CA ASN A 455 -1.97 11.84 37.54
C ASN A 455 -2.30 10.98 36.30
N ASN A 456 -2.60 9.69 36.49
CA ASN A 456 -2.80 8.71 35.43
C ASN A 456 -4.23 8.20 35.31
N LEU A 457 -5.14 8.65 36.16
CA LEU A 457 -6.57 8.35 36.10
C LEU A 457 -7.37 9.50 35.48
N GLY A 458 -8.34 9.16 34.63
CA GLY A 458 -9.31 10.10 34.08
C GLY A 458 -10.67 9.47 33.88
N ARG A 459 -11.65 10.29 33.50
CA ARG A 459 -13.02 9.84 33.24
C ARG A 459 -13.48 10.29 31.86
N VAL A 460 -14.15 9.39 31.16
CA VAL A 460 -14.92 9.70 29.96
C VAL A 460 -16.40 9.59 30.31
N ALA A 461 -17.15 10.66 30.07
CA ALA A 461 -18.59 10.67 30.26
C ALA A 461 -19.27 10.36 28.92
N ALA A 462 -20.12 9.32 28.91
CA ALA A 462 -20.92 8.96 27.75
C ALA A 462 -22.37 8.72 28.20
N GLY A 463 -23.23 9.73 28.02
CA GLY A 463 -24.59 9.68 28.55
C GLY A 463 -24.62 9.51 30.07
N SER A 464 -25.30 8.48 30.57
CA SER A 464 -25.41 8.15 32.00
C SER A 464 -24.28 7.27 32.54
N ALA A 465 -23.44 6.70 31.67
CA ALA A 465 -22.33 5.83 32.06
C ALA A 465 -21.03 6.64 32.25
N LYS A 466 -20.32 6.37 33.35
CA LYS A 466 -19.00 6.93 33.64
C LYS A 466 -17.96 5.83 33.46
N THR A 467 -17.10 5.96 32.46
CA THR A 467 -15.99 5.04 32.22
C THR A 467 -14.73 5.62 32.83
N LEU A 468 -14.12 4.86 33.76
CA LEU A 468 -12.79 5.18 34.30
C LEU A 468 -11.73 4.79 33.27
N VAL A 469 -10.79 5.69 33.02
CA VAL A 469 -9.65 5.48 32.13
C VAL A 469 -8.39 5.52 32.98
N LEU A 470 -7.62 4.44 32.93
CA LEU A 470 -6.30 4.33 33.55
C LEU A 470 -5.25 4.35 32.45
N VAL A 471 -4.31 5.28 32.56
CA VAL A 471 -3.09 5.25 31.76
C VAL A 471 -2.05 4.48 32.55
N ASP A 472 -1.80 3.27 32.10
CA ASP A 472 -0.73 2.44 32.64
C ASP A 472 0.53 2.59 31.79
N SER A 473 1.68 2.73 32.46
CA SER A 473 2.99 2.67 31.81
C SER A 473 3.64 1.36 32.24
N PRO A 474 4.18 0.55 31.31
CA PRO A 474 5.17 -0.43 31.69
C PRO A 474 6.37 0.23 32.39
#